data_AF-A0A924X6A1-F1
#
_entry.id   AF-A0A924X6A1-F1
#
_cell.length_a   1.000
_cell.length_b   1.000
_cell.length_c   1.000
_cell.angle_alpha   90.00
_cell.angle_beta   90.00
_cell.angle_gamma   90.00
#
_symmetry.space_group_name_H-M   'P 1'
#
loop_
_entity.id
_entity.type
_entity.pdbx_description
1 polymer ?
#
loop_
_entity_poly.entity_id
_entity_poly.type
_entity_poly.pdbx_seq_one_letter_code
_entity_poly.pdbx_strand_id
1 'polypeptide(L)'
;MFHGLYEQVVHFASEGALDAEIKRAKVEFIERTGDIFESDETFERRIGGFLEWYTLDRLTTSGGRPVDLFVAQRQGENVDPQELERLSGLLRTHLSLFEFRKAKNEQLMLIDLLNPDKKGAKVEVYERRKPAGLEAGDILEARLVPYEGKLMLSEAVMVLPREGRKVISTVAKTYRTSRTASMPRVSFVHRIAYFANRCERYKHVSAARIFADLEGSAFTEKPPTFLRAAAQ
;
A
#
# COMPACT_ATOMS: atom_id res chain seq x y z
N MET A 1 14.67 13.74 -6.07
CA MET A 1 13.70 13.08 -5.17
C MET A 1 12.94 12.06 -6.00
N PHE A 2 12.59 10.89 -5.45
CA PHE A 2 11.92 9.84 -6.22
C PHE A 2 10.53 10.29 -6.75
N HIS A 3 9.89 11.24 -6.07
CA HIS A 3 8.58 11.77 -6.43
C HIS A 3 8.48 12.19 -7.91
N GLY A 4 9.43 12.99 -8.41
CA GLY A 4 9.40 13.43 -9.81
C GLY A 4 9.58 12.31 -10.85
N LEU A 5 10.22 11.19 -10.49
CA LEU A 5 10.27 10.02 -11.38
C LEU A 5 8.96 9.22 -11.31
N TYR A 6 8.37 9.11 -10.12
CA TYR A 6 7.08 8.47 -9.95
C TYR A 6 5.97 9.21 -10.69
N GLU A 7 5.94 10.54 -10.63
CA GLU A 7 5.00 11.38 -11.40
C GLU A 7 5.09 11.13 -12.91
N GLN A 8 6.29 10.95 -13.46
CA GLN A 8 6.47 10.60 -14.87
C GLN A 8 5.88 9.23 -15.21
N VAL A 9 6.03 8.24 -14.33
CA VAL A 9 5.40 6.92 -14.51
C VAL A 9 3.88 7.04 -14.46
N VAL A 10 3.33 7.83 -13.54
CA VAL A 10 1.88 8.07 -13.44
C VAL A 10 1.35 8.74 -14.69
N HIS A 11 2.05 9.78 -15.20
CA HIS A 11 1.70 10.46 -16.44
C HIS A 11 1.69 9.48 -17.62
N PHE A 12 2.77 8.72 -17.80
CA PHE A 12 2.86 7.66 -18.81
C PHE A 12 1.71 6.65 -18.70
N ALA A 13 1.39 6.23 -17.47
CA ALA A 13 0.37 5.21 -17.22
C ALA A 13 -1.07 5.74 -17.35
N SER A 14 -1.27 7.06 -17.40
CA SER A 14 -2.60 7.68 -17.43
C SER A 14 -3.01 8.15 -18.84
N GLU A 15 -2.17 7.93 -19.84
CA GLU A 15 -2.37 8.45 -21.20
C GLU A 15 -2.34 7.36 -22.28
N GLY A 16 -2.84 7.73 -23.46
CA GLY A 16 -2.72 6.95 -24.69
C GLY A 16 -3.20 5.51 -24.55
N ALA A 17 -2.30 4.55 -24.78
CA ALA A 17 -2.62 3.12 -24.82
C ALA A 17 -3.07 2.54 -23.47
N LEU A 18 -2.83 3.23 -22.35
CA LEU A 18 -3.13 2.74 -20.99
C LEU A 18 -4.40 3.35 -20.39
N ASP A 19 -5.12 4.24 -21.08
CA ASP A 19 -6.37 4.84 -20.60
C ASP A 19 -7.43 3.78 -20.20
N ALA A 20 -7.56 2.71 -20.99
CA ALA A 20 -8.49 1.63 -20.67
C ALA A 20 -8.01 0.79 -19.47
N GLU A 21 -6.70 0.71 -19.23
CA GLU A 21 -6.12 -0.02 -18.11
C GLU A 21 -6.37 0.69 -16.78
N ILE A 22 -6.15 2.00 -16.70
CA ILE A 22 -6.36 2.75 -15.45
C ILE A 22 -7.83 2.73 -15.02
N LYS A 23 -8.77 2.76 -15.97
CA LYS A 23 -10.22 2.63 -15.71
C LYS A 23 -10.57 1.26 -15.13
N ARG A 24 -10.04 0.18 -15.72
CA ARG A 24 -10.20 -1.19 -15.19
C ARG A 24 -9.59 -1.33 -13.80
N ALA A 25 -8.38 -0.80 -13.62
CA ALA A 25 -7.67 -0.82 -12.35
C ALA A 25 -8.48 -0.11 -11.26
N LYS A 26 -9.11 1.03 -11.56
CA LYS A 26 -9.94 1.74 -10.58
C LYS A 26 -11.11 0.90 -10.08
N VAL A 27 -11.83 0.23 -10.97
CA VAL A 27 -12.92 -0.68 -10.61
C VAL A 27 -12.40 -1.82 -9.72
N GLU A 28 -11.33 -2.47 -10.15
CA GLU A 28 -10.70 -3.57 -9.41
C GLU A 28 -10.22 -3.12 -8.01
N PHE A 29 -9.64 -1.93 -7.91
CA PHE A 29 -9.15 -1.40 -6.64
C PHE A 29 -10.29 -1.15 -5.66
N ILE A 30 -11.39 -0.56 -6.11
CA ILE A 30 -12.59 -0.32 -5.28
C ILE A 30 -13.21 -1.66 -4.85
N GLU A 31 -13.30 -2.64 -5.74
CA GLU A 31 -13.80 -3.98 -5.38
C GLU A 31 -12.95 -4.65 -4.30
N ARG A 32 -11.63 -4.41 -4.29
CA ARG A 32 -10.69 -4.99 -3.32
C ARG A 32 -10.61 -4.22 -1.99
N THR A 33 -10.71 -2.90 -2.03
CA THR A 33 -10.45 -1.99 -0.89
C THR A 33 -11.70 -1.31 -0.35
N GLY A 34 -12.86 -1.56 -0.97
CA GLY A 34 -14.13 -0.94 -0.58
C GLY A 34 -14.30 0.46 -1.18
N ASP A 35 -15.48 1.03 -0.95
CA ASP A 35 -15.82 2.37 -1.43
C ASP A 35 -14.93 3.44 -0.78
N ILE A 36 -14.50 4.41 -1.58
CA ILE A 36 -13.70 5.57 -1.19
C ILE A 36 -14.48 6.82 -1.59
N PHE A 37 -14.70 7.75 -0.65
CA PHE A 37 -15.50 8.95 -0.89
C PHE A 37 -14.67 10.22 -0.78
N GLU A 38 -14.92 11.20 -1.64
CA GLU A 38 -14.23 12.51 -1.64
C GLU A 38 -14.36 13.26 -0.31
N SER A 39 -15.42 12.99 0.47
CA SER A 39 -15.62 13.57 1.80
C SER A 39 -14.73 12.97 2.89
N ASP A 40 -14.05 11.85 2.62
CA ASP A 40 -13.25 11.16 3.63
C ASP A 40 -11.90 11.87 3.82
N GLU A 41 -11.44 12.00 5.06
CA GLU A 41 -10.16 12.67 5.39
C GLU A 41 -8.93 11.96 4.77
N THR A 42 -9.13 10.70 4.36
CA THR A 42 -8.11 9.85 3.77
C THR A 42 -8.19 9.77 2.25
N PHE A 43 -9.15 10.46 1.62
CA PHE A 43 -9.44 10.36 0.19
C PHE A 43 -8.20 10.48 -0.69
N GLU A 44 -7.47 11.60 -0.59
CA GLU A 44 -6.27 11.86 -1.39
C GLU A 44 -5.20 10.77 -1.22
N ARG A 45 -4.99 10.30 0.03
CA ARG A 45 -4.02 9.23 0.29
C ARG A 45 -4.45 7.90 -0.31
N ARG A 46 -5.76 7.62 -0.35
CA ARG A 46 -6.32 6.42 -0.98
C ARG A 46 -6.24 6.49 -2.51
N ILE A 47 -6.45 7.67 -3.11
CA ILE A 47 -6.21 7.89 -4.53
C ILE A 47 -4.72 7.70 -4.86
N GLY A 48 -3.82 8.23 -4.04
CA GLY A 48 -2.39 7.97 -4.15
C GLY A 48 -2.06 6.48 -4.07
N GLY A 49 -2.61 5.76 -3.10
CA GLY A 49 -2.42 4.30 -2.96
C GLY A 49 -2.93 3.51 -4.15
N PHE A 50 -4.08 3.91 -4.73
CA PHE A 50 -4.59 3.37 -5.99
C PHE A 50 -3.59 3.56 -7.13
N LEU A 51 -3.09 4.79 -7.33
CA LEU A 51 -2.14 5.09 -8.40
C LEU A 51 -0.83 4.33 -8.22
N GLU A 52 -0.30 4.24 -6.99
CA GLU A 52 0.90 3.46 -6.68
C GLU A 52 0.70 1.98 -7.00
N TRP A 53 -0.41 1.38 -6.58
CA TRP A 53 -0.70 -0.02 -6.90
C TRP A 53 -0.84 -0.25 -8.41
N TYR A 54 -1.60 0.60 -9.08
CA TYR A 54 -1.82 0.51 -10.53
C TYR A 54 -0.51 0.58 -11.30
N THR A 55 0.35 1.53 -10.96
CA THR A 55 1.60 1.77 -11.68
C THR A 55 2.71 0.79 -11.33
N LEU A 56 2.81 0.37 -10.06
CA LEU A 56 3.98 -0.35 -9.54
C LEU A 56 3.77 -1.85 -9.30
N ASP A 57 2.52 -2.33 -9.21
CA ASP A 57 2.24 -3.75 -8.93
C ASP A 57 1.30 -4.41 -9.93
N ARG A 58 0.28 -3.69 -10.43
CA ARG A 58 -0.76 -4.29 -11.27
C ARG A 58 -0.23 -4.59 -12.67
N LEU A 59 -0.48 -5.81 -13.15
CA LEU A 59 -0.23 -6.17 -14.54
C LEU A 59 -1.31 -5.57 -15.46
N THR A 60 -0.88 -5.06 -16.61
CA THR A 60 -1.80 -4.67 -17.70
C THR A 60 -2.35 -5.92 -18.40
N THR A 61 -3.40 -5.77 -19.20
CA THR A 61 -3.96 -6.88 -19.99
C THR A 61 -3.00 -7.41 -21.05
N SER A 62 -2.06 -6.60 -21.53
CA SER A 62 -0.97 -7.02 -22.41
C SER A 62 0.21 -7.69 -21.68
N GLY A 63 0.16 -7.75 -20.35
CA GLY A 63 1.27 -8.18 -19.52
C GLY A 63 2.23 -7.04 -19.16
N GLY A 64 3.03 -7.27 -18.11
CA GLY A 64 3.92 -6.24 -17.53
C GLY A 64 3.18 -5.20 -16.70
N ARG A 65 3.89 -4.56 -15.77
CA ARG A 65 3.39 -3.43 -14.97
C ARG A 65 3.64 -2.13 -15.73
N PRO A 66 2.84 -1.06 -15.54
CA PRO A 66 3.10 0.22 -16.19
C PRO A 66 4.53 0.74 -15.97
N VAL A 67 5.09 0.55 -14.77
CA VAL A 67 6.49 0.89 -14.49
C VAL A 67 7.48 0.09 -15.33
N ASP A 68 7.21 -1.20 -15.61
CA ASP A 68 8.09 -2.02 -16.46
C ASP A 68 8.11 -1.48 -17.89
N LEU A 69 6.93 -1.12 -18.43
CA LEU A 69 6.77 -0.55 -19.77
C LEU A 69 7.47 0.80 -19.89
N PHE A 70 7.32 1.66 -18.87
CA PHE A 70 7.99 2.96 -18.83
C PHE A 70 9.51 2.80 -18.82
N VAL A 71 10.06 1.94 -17.95
CA VAL A 71 11.51 1.71 -17.87
C VAL A 71 12.06 1.14 -19.18
N ALA A 72 11.35 0.20 -19.81
CA ALA A 72 11.74 -0.35 -21.11
C ALA A 72 11.77 0.71 -22.21
N GLN A 73 10.80 1.63 -22.24
CA GLN A 73 10.80 2.76 -23.18
C GLN A 73 12.01 3.66 -22.93
N ARG A 74 12.26 4.07 -21.68
CA ARG A 74 13.38 4.95 -21.31
C ARG A 74 14.74 4.32 -21.63
N GLN A 75 14.90 3.02 -21.46
CA GLN A 75 16.13 2.32 -21.85
C GLN A 75 16.42 2.41 -23.36
N GLY A 76 15.40 2.50 -24.21
CA GLY A 76 15.55 2.69 -25.66
C GLY A 76 15.99 4.10 -26.07
N GLU A 77 15.92 5.07 -25.16
CA GLU A 77 16.15 6.50 -25.45
C GLU A 77 17.59 6.98 -25.12
N ASN A 78 18.55 6.07 -24.87
CA ASN A 78 19.93 6.40 -24.46
C ASN A 78 20.00 7.32 -23.22
N VAL A 79 19.19 7.01 -22.20
CA VAL A 79 19.12 7.75 -20.94
C VAL A 79 20.40 7.59 -20.11
N ASP A 80 20.73 8.62 -19.32
CA ASP A 80 21.84 8.63 -18.37
C ASP A 80 21.81 7.38 -17.44
N PRO A 81 22.92 6.62 -17.31
CA PRO A 81 23.01 5.50 -16.38
C PRO A 81 22.58 5.80 -14.94
N GLN A 82 22.81 7.03 -14.45
CA GLN A 82 22.37 7.40 -13.10
C GLN A 82 20.84 7.49 -13.00
N GLU A 83 20.17 7.97 -14.04
CA GLU A 83 18.71 7.98 -14.11
C GLU A 83 18.14 6.56 -14.22
N LEU A 84 18.76 5.69 -15.02
CA LEU A 84 18.38 4.29 -15.11
C LEU A 84 18.48 3.56 -13.76
N GLU A 85 19.50 3.85 -12.94
CA GLU A 85 19.60 3.27 -11.60
C GLU A 85 18.52 3.82 -10.65
N ARG A 86 18.15 5.09 -10.77
CA ARG A 86 17.02 5.63 -9.98
C ARG A 86 15.70 4.98 -10.39
N LEU A 87 15.49 4.74 -11.68
CA LEU A 87 14.32 4.04 -12.21
C LEU A 87 14.27 2.57 -11.78
N SER A 88 15.43 1.89 -11.69
CA SER A 88 15.53 0.51 -11.18
C SER A 88 15.03 0.40 -9.73
N GLY A 89 15.11 1.48 -8.96
CA GLY A 89 14.50 1.60 -7.63
C GLY A 89 12.98 1.43 -7.63
N LEU A 90 12.28 2.02 -8.62
CA LEU A 90 10.82 1.94 -8.76
C LEU A 90 10.33 0.52 -9.08
N LEU A 91 11.16 -0.29 -9.73
CA LEU A 91 10.85 -1.69 -10.02
C LEU A 91 10.90 -2.59 -8.76
N ARG A 92 11.60 -2.13 -7.72
CA ARG A 92 11.90 -2.86 -6.47
C ARG A 92 11.11 -2.34 -5.27
N THR A 93 10.08 -1.53 -5.50
CA THR A 93 9.22 -1.05 -4.42
C THR A 93 8.43 -2.19 -3.79
N HIS A 94 8.00 -2.01 -2.55
CA HIS A 94 7.28 -3.03 -1.81
C HIS A 94 6.26 -2.39 -0.85
N LEU A 95 4.99 -2.72 -1.05
CA LEU A 95 3.85 -2.35 -0.20
C LEU A 95 3.70 -3.35 0.96
N SER A 96 3.61 -2.84 2.20
CA SER A 96 3.42 -3.70 3.37
C SER A 96 2.67 -3.02 4.51
N LEU A 97 2.53 -3.77 5.61
CA LEU A 97 2.15 -3.28 6.92
C LEU A 97 3.39 -3.12 7.79
N PHE A 98 3.64 -1.90 8.26
CA PHE A 98 4.82 -1.57 9.05
C PHE A 98 4.45 -1.09 10.45
N GLU A 99 4.91 -1.79 11.48
CA GLU A 99 4.77 -1.29 12.85
C GLU A 99 5.87 -0.28 13.16
N PHE A 100 5.50 0.94 13.49
CA PHE A 100 6.45 1.98 13.89
C PHE A 100 7.02 1.69 15.28
N ARG A 101 8.35 1.77 15.43
CA ARG A 101 9.04 1.59 16.72
C ARG A 101 9.51 2.89 17.32
N LYS A 102 10.30 3.65 16.56
CA LYS A 102 10.89 4.92 17.00
C LYS A 102 11.46 5.67 15.81
N ALA A 103 11.67 6.97 15.97
CA ALA A 103 12.48 7.77 15.07
C ALA A 103 13.84 8.07 15.72
N LYS A 104 14.93 8.01 14.94
CA LYS A 104 16.29 8.35 15.39
C LYS A 104 17.10 8.81 14.18
N ASN A 105 17.86 9.90 14.29
CA ASN A 105 18.82 10.34 13.27
C ASN A 105 18.26 10.39 11.84
N GLU A 106 17.13 11.07 11.61
CA GLU A 106 16.45 11.12 10.29
C GLU A 106 16.06 9.74 9.72
N GLN A 107 15.86 8.76 10.60
CA GLN A 107 15.35 7.45 10.24
C GLN A 107 14.12 7.09 11.06
N LEU A 108 13.16 6.43 10.42
CA LEU A 108 12.13 5.66 11.11
C LEU A 108 12.59 4.21 11.22
N MET A 109 12.50 3.69 12.44
CA MET A 109 12.68 2.27 12.72
C MET A 109 11.32 1.59 12.62
N LEU A 110 11.14 0.77 11.60
CA LEU A 110 9.91 0.05 11.33
C LEU A 110 10.11 -1.46 11.50
N ILE A 111 9.02 -2.19 11.70
CA ILE A 111 8.98 -3.65 11.53
C ILE A 111 7.99 -4.00 10.43
N ASP A 112 8.47 -4.61 9.36
CA ASP A 112 7.63 -5.21 8.32
C ASP A 112 6.91 -6.44 8.88
N LEU A 113 5.60 -6.30 9.11
CA LEU A 113 4.76 -7.33 9.71
C LEU A 113 4.44 -8.48 8.74
N LEU A 114 4.69 -8.31 7.44
CA LEU A 114 4.41 -9.30 6.40
C LEU A 114 5.69 -9.93 5.83
N ASN A 115 6.86 -9.58 6.37
CA ASN A 115 8.10 -10.26 6.04
C ASN A 115 8.09 -11.68 6.64
N PRO A 116 8.51 -12.73 5.91
CA PRO A 116 8.39 -14.12 6.35
C PRO A 116 9.15 -14.47 7.65
N ASP A 117 10.07 -13.61 8.14
CA ASP A 117 10.68 -13.80 9.45
C ASP A 117 9.60 -13.92 10.56
N LYS A 118 9.80 -14.83 11.53
CA LYS A 118 8.86 -15.09 12.64
C LYS A 118 8.55 -13.85 13.49
N LYS A 119 9.44 -12.86 13.55
CA LYS A 119 9.25 -11.59 14.27
C LYS A 119 8.93 -10.40 13.33
N GLY A 120 8.84 -10.65 12.03
CA GLY A 120 8.88 -9.60 11.01
C GLY A 120 10.31 -9.09 10.80
N ALA A 121 10.53 -8.28 9.77
CA ALA A 121 11.86 -7.73 9.49
C ALA A 121 11.97 -6.29 9.99
N LYS A 122 13.07 -5.97 10.66
CA LYS A 122 13.39 -4.58 10.98
C LYS A 122 13.80 -3.86 9.70
N VAL A 123 13.31 -2.65 9.53
CA VAL A 123 13.62 -1.81 8.37
C VAL A 123 13.93 -0.41 8.85
N GLU A 124 15.00 0.17 8.31
CA GLU A 124 15.37 1.56 8.54
C GLU A 124 14.97 2.35 7.30
N VAL A 125 14.14 3.38 7.51
CA VAL A 125 13.60 4.19 6.43
C VAL A 125 14.06 5.62 6.64
N TYR A 126 14.71 6.18 5.63
CA TYR A 126 15.12 7.58 5.64
C TYR A 126 13.88 8.46 5.62
N GLU A 127 13.75 9.29 6.65
CA GLU A 127 12.67 10.25 6.82
C GLU A 127 13.21 11.42 7.65
N ARG A 128 13.27 12.60 7.03
CA ARG A 128 13.82 13.80 7.66
C ARG A 128 13.04 14.17 8.91
N ARG A 129 11.72 13.96 8.93
CA ARG A 129 10.87 14.32 10.06
C ARG A 129 9.89 13.21 10.36
N LYS A 130 9.90 12.76 11.61
CA LYS A 130 8.86 11.87 12.11
C LYS A 130 7.48 12.47 11.80
N PRO A 131 6.57 11.72 11.14
CA PRO A 131 5.21 12.18 10.91
C PRO A 131 4.52 12.59 12.21
N ALA A 132 3.79 13.70 12.19
CA ALA A 132 3.07 14.19 13.35
C ALA A 132 2.02 13.17 13.81
N GLY A 133 1.85 13.00 15.13
CA GLY A 133 0.89 12.06 15.71
C GLY A 133 1.28 10.58 15.67
N LEU A 134 2.37 10.21 14.97
CA LEU A 134 2.83 8.82 14.92
C LEU A 134 3.38 8.37 16.29
N GLU A 135 2.94 7.23 16.81
CA GLU A 135 3.36 6.68 18.10
C GLU A 135 3.87 5.25 17.98
N ALA A 136 4.74 4.85 18.91
CA ALA A 136 5.30 3.51 18.93
C ALA A 136 4.18 2.46 19.02
N GLY A 137 4.17 1.53 18.06
CA GLY A 137 3.14 0.51 17.93
C GLY A 137 2.03 0.83 16.92
N ASP A 138 1.97 2.06 16.39
CA ASP A 138 1.12 2.37 15.24
C ASP A 138 1.52 1.50 14.04
N ILE A 139 0.51 1.03 13.30
CA ILE A 139 0.72 0.24 12.08
C ILE A 139 0.44 1.14 10.89
N LEU A 140 1.38 1.18 9.96
CA LEU A 140 1.30 1.90 8.71
C LEU A 140 0.99 0.91 7.59
N GLU A 141 0.01 1.21 6.75
CA GLU A 141 -0.01 0.73 5.37
C GLU A 141 0.82 1.71 4.56
N ALA A 142 1.94 1.25 3.99
CA ALA A 142 2.86 2.11 3.26
C ALA A 142 3.67 1.31 2.24
N ARG A 143 4.23 2.01 1.25
CA ARG A 143 5.22 1.45 0.33
C ARG A 143 6.61 1.96 0.64
N LEU A 144 7.58 1.05 0.56
CA LEU A 144 8.99 1.38 0.63
C LEU A 144 9.58 1.47 -0.77
N VAL A 145 10.34 2.53 -1.02
CA VAL A 145 10.95 2.87 -2.29
C VAL A 145 12.47 2.93 -2.13
N PRO A 146 13.23 2.00 -2.74
CA PRO A 146 14.68 2.12 -2.84
C PRO A 146 15.05 3.28 -3.76
N TYR A 147 15.86 4.21 -3.29
CA TYR A 147 16.31 5.36 -4.09
C TYR A 147 17.62 5.93 -3.53
N GLU A 148 18.64 6.05 -4.40
CA GLU A 148 19.97 6.58 -4.06
C GLU A 148 20.60 5.92 -2.81
N GLY A 149 20.53 4.58 -2.74
CA GLY A 149 21.09 3.79 -1.65
C GLY A 149 20.33 3.87 -0.32
N LYS A 150 19.20 4.59 -0.29
CA LYS A 150 18.31 4.70 0.86
C LYS A 150 16.97 4.03 0.59
N LEU A 151 16.28 3.69 1.67
CA LEU A 151 14.88 3.28 1.62
C LEU A 151 14.03 4.44 2.10
N MET A 152 13.01 4.81 1.34
CA MET A 152 12.09 5.91 1.67
C MET A 152 10.65 5.42 1.72
N LEU A 153 9.78 6.14 2.43
CA LEU A 153 8.32 5.95 2.30
C LEU A 153 7.86 6.57 0.97
N SER A 154 6.88 5.93 0.35
CA SER A 154 6.04 6.59 -0.66
C SER A 154 5.12 7.63 0.00
N GLU A 155 4.29 8.31 -0.78
CA GLU A 155 3.39 9.35 -0.24
C GLU A 155 2.07 8.79 0.28
N ALA A 156 1.60 7.66 -0.26
CA ALA A 156 0.36 7.01 0.15
C ALA A 156 0.49 6.24 1.48
N VAL A 157 0.98 6.93 2.52
CA VAL A 157 1.13 6.36 3.88
C VAL A 157 -0.18 6.52 4.65
N MET A 158 -0.71 5.39 5.10
CA MET A 158 -1.93 5.31 5.89
C MET A 158 -1.63 4.80 7.29
N VAL A 159 -1.93 5.61 8.31
CA VAL A 159 -1.88 5.14 9.71
C VAL A 159 -3.18 4.38 10.01
N LEU A 160 -3.08 3.12 10.38
CA LEU A 160 -4.24 2.27 10.66
C LEU A 160 -4.78 2.54 12.08
N PRO A 161 -6.10 2.38 12.31
CA PRO A 161 -6.70 2.59 13.63
C PRO A 161 -6.05 1.75 14.74
N ARG A 162 -5.63 2.39 15.83
CA ARG A 162 -4.93 1.76 16.97
C ARG A 162 -5.73 0.63 17.60
N GLU A 163 -7.05 0.77 17.66
CA GLU A 163 -7.96 -0.26 18.18
C GLU A 163 -7.89 -1.58 17.39
N GLY A 164 -7.59 -1.52 16.09
CA GLY A 164 -7.44 -2.70 15.21
C GLY A 164 -6.08 -3.40 15.35
N ARG A 165 -5.09 -2.77 16.00
CA ARG A 165 -3.68 -3.22 16.03
C ARG A 165 -3.53 -4.69 16.41
N LYS A 166 -4.24 -5.14 17.46
CA LYS A 166 -4.14 -6.52 17.95
C LYS A 166 -4.58 -7.51 16.88
N VAL A 167 -5.74 -7.26 16.25
CA VAL A 167 -6.29 -8.15 15.21
C VAL A 167 -5.38 -8.14 13.98
N ILE A 168 -4.98 -6.95 13.51
CA ILE A 168 -4.06 -6.80 12.36
C ILE A 168 -2.77 -7.59 12.60
N SER A 169 -2.17 -7.47 13.79
CA SER A 169 -0.93 -8.19 14.14
C SER A 169 -1.14 -9.71 14.16
N THR A 170 -2.28 -10.19 14.66
CA THR A 170 -2.65 -11.61 14.65
C THR A 170 -2.76 -12.13 13.22
N VAL A 171 -3.54 -11.47 12.35
CA VAL A 171 -3.71 -11.94 10.97
C VAL A 171 -2.43 -11.79 10.15
N ALA A 172 -1.61 -10.76 10.39
CA ALA A 172 -0.29 -10.62 9.76
C ALA A 172 0.67 -11.75 10.17
N LYS A 173 0.60 -12.20 11.43
CA LYS A 173 1.33 -13.41 11.87
C LYS A 173 0.82 -14.65 11.16
N THR A 174 -0.50 -14.83 11.07
CA THR A 174 -1.10 -15.97 10.35
C THR A 174 -0.70 -15.97 8.88
N TYR A 175 -0.73 -14.81 8.21
CA TYR A 175 -0.28 -14.63 6.82
C TYR A 175 1.14 -15.17 6.62
N ARG A 176 2.08 -14.84 7.53
CA ARG A 176 3.47 -15.30 7.46
C ARG A 176 3.66 -16.79 7.71
N THR A 177 2.91 -17.36 8.66
CA THR A 177 3.10 -18.76 9.09
C THR A 177 2.30 -19.76 8.27
N SER A 178 1.29 -19.30 7.55
CA SER A 178 0.42 -20.16 6.74
C SER A 178 1.08 -20.50 5.41
N ARG A 179 1.55 -21.75 5.23
CA ARG A 179 2.03 -22.25 3.93
C ARG A 179 0.93 -22.35 2.86
N THR A 180 -0.34 -22.17 3.26
CA THR A 180 -1.52 -22.17 2.38
C THR A 180 -1.93 -20.78 1.91
N ALA A 181 -1.24 -19.70 2.31
CA ALA A 181 -1.52 -18.38 1.80
C ALA A 181 -0.96 -18.21 0.38
N SER A 182 -1.70 -18.71 -0.61
CA SER A 182 -1.53 -18.33 -2.03
C SER A 182 -1.85 -16.86 -2.27
N MET A 183 -2.43 -16.18 -1.28
CA MET A 183 -2.81 -14.78 -1.35
C MET A 183 -1.57 -13.89 -1.55
N PRO A 184 -1.51 -13.14 -2.67
CA PRO A 184 -0.46 -12.15 -2.87
C PRO A 184 -0.45 -11.11 -1.76
N ARG A 185 0.74 -10.63 -1.39
CA ARG A 185 0.91 -9.62 -0.34
C ARG A 185 0.02 -8.40 -0.53
N VAL A 186 -0.01 -7.86 -1.75
CA VAL A 186 -0.84 -6.70 -2.12
C VAL A 186 -2.32 -6.98 -1.84
N SER A 187 -2.82 -8.16 -2.19
CA SER A 187 -4.21 -8.55 -1.91
C SER A 187 -4.50 -8.60 -0.41
N PHE A 188 -3.54 -9.05 0.41
CA PHE A 188 -3.66 -9.03 1.85
C PHE A 188 -3.66 -7.60 2.41
N VAL A 189 -2.80 -6.72 1.91
CA VAL A 189 -2.80 -5.30 2.33
C VAL A 189 -4.11 -4.62 1.93
N HIS A 190 -4.62 -4.85 0.72
CA HIS A 190 -5.93 -4.33 0.29
C HIS A 190 -7.08 -4.84 1.15
N ARG A 191 -6.99 -6.07 1.66
CA ARG A 191 -7.95 -6.58 2.65
C ARG A 191 -7.94 -5.76 3.94
N ILE A 192 -6.77 -5.35 4.42
CA ILE A 192 -6.68 -4.47 5.59
C ILE A 192 -7.22 -3.07 5.26
N ALA A 193 -6.88 -2.54 4.07
CA ALA A 193 -7.39 -1.26 3.59
C ALA A 193 -8.93 -1.23 3.54
N TYR A 194 -9.57 -2.34 3.15
CA TYR A 194 -11.03 -2.50 3.20
C TYR A 194 -11.63 -2.20 4.57
N PHE A 195 -11.07 -2.77 5.64
CA PHE A 195 -11.55 -2.51 7.00
C PHE A 195 -11.21 -1.10 7.48
N ALA A 196 -10.05 -0.57 7.09
CA ALA A 196 -9.67 0.80 7.41
C ALA A 196 -10.62 1.82 6.75
N ASN A 197 -10.99 1.63 5.48
CA ASN A 197 -11.95 2.48 4.77
C ASN A 197 -13.34 2.42 5.41
N ARG A 198 -13.75 1.25 5.93
CA ARG A 198 -14.97 1.15 6.72
C ARG A 198 -14.91 1.97 8.02
N CYS A 199 -13.75 2.08 8.67
CA CYS A 199 -13.61 2.91 9.87
C CYS A 199 -13.84 4.39 9.55
N GLU A 200 -13.35 4.87 8.41
CA GLU A 200 -13.61 6.24 7.93
C GLU A 200 -15.10 6.47 7.65
N ARG A 201 -15.76 5.50 7.02
CA ARG A 201 -17.16 5.63 6.64
C ARG A 201 -18.13 5.53 7.81
N TYR A 202 -17.86 4.60 8.72
CA TYR A 202 -18.75 4.27 9.84
C TYR A 202 -18.17 4.80 11.15
N LYS A 203 -17.90 6.12 11.25
CA LYS A 203 -17.30 6.76 12.44
C LYS A 203 -18.08 6.54 13.75
N HIS A 204 -19.36 6.16 13.67
CA HIS A 204 -20.19 5.81 14.83
C HIS A 204 -19.97 4.37 15.34
N VAL A 205 -19.27 3.53 14.58
CA VAL A 205 -18.88 2.18 14.96
C VAL A 205 -17.41 2.19 15.35
N SER A 206 -17.07 1.63 16.51
CA SER A 206 -15.67 1.56 16.94
C SER A 206 -14.83 0.75 15.96
N ALA A 207 -13.58 1.17 15.76
CA ALA A 207 -12.65 0.45 14.91
C ALA A 207 -12.40 -0.97 15.43
N ALA A 208 -12.37 -1.18 16.76
CA ALA A 208 -12.29 -2.52 17.34
C ALA A 208 -13.39 -3.47 16.82
N ARG A 209 -14.63 -2.99 16.70
CA ARG A 209 -15.75 -3.80 16.20
C ARG A 209 -15.64 -4.07 14.71
N ILE A 210 -15.25 -3.07 13.92
CA ILE A 210 -15.05 -3.25 12.47
C ILE A 210 -13.93 -4.28 12.19
N PHE A 211 -12.81 -4.18 12.91
CA PHE A 211 -11.69 -5.10 12.74
C PHE A 211 -11.94 -6.48 13.33
N ALA A 212 -12.91 -6.68 14.22
CA ALA A 212 -13.24 -8.02 14.73
C ALA A 212 -13.63 -8.99 13.61
N ASP A 213 -14.28 -8.50 12.55
CA ASP A 213 -14.68 -9.29 11.38
C ASP A 213 -13.48 -9.68 10.48
N LEU A 214 -12.32 -9.04 10.65
CA LEU A 214 -11.13 -9.31 9.84
C LEU A 214 -10.58 -10.72 10.11
N GLU A 215 -10.53 -11.18 11.36
CA GLU A 215 -9.87 -12.46 11.70
C GLU A 215 -10.50 -13.66 10.96
N GLY A 216 -11.83 -13.68 10.84
CA GLY A 216 -12.56 -14.72 10.12
C GLY A 216 -12.60 -14.55 8.59
N SER A 217 -12.23 -13.38 8.07
CA SER A 217 -12.37 -13.05 6.64
C SER A 217 -11.09 -12.65 5.93
N ALA A 218 -9.97 -12.49 6.64
CA ALA A 218 -8.71 -11.95 6.15
C ALA A 218 -8.15 -12.67 4.92
N PHE A 219 -8.45 -13.96 4.76
CA PHE A 219 -7.91 -14.82 3.70
C PHE A 219 -8.96 -15.32 2.70
N THR A 220 -10.17 -14.76 2.74
CA THR A 220 -11.21 -15.07 1.75
C THR A 220 -10.86 -14.45 0.38
N GLU A 221 -11.39 -15.00 -0.70
CA GLU A 221 -11.09 -14.53 -2.06
C GLU A 221 -11.56 -13.08 -2.30
N LYS A 222 -12.77 -12.76 -1.85
CA LYS A 222 -13.37 -11.42 -1.99
C LYS A 222 -13.61 -10.77 -0.63
N PRO A 223 -13.56 -9.43 -0.53
CA PRO A 223 -13.98 -8.73 0.68
C PRO A 223 -15.38 -9.15 1.12
N PRO A 224 -15.67 -9.15 2.43
CA PRO A 224 -17.00 -9.52 2.89
C PRO A 224 -17.98 -8.46 2.41
N THR A 225 -19.11 -8.87 1.83
CA THR A 225 -20.18 -7.94 1.52
C THR A 225 -20.95 -7.65 2.81
N PHE A 226 -20.61 -6.55 3.47
CA PHE A 226 -21.45 -6.02 4.52
C PHE A 226 -22.62 -5.32 3.84
N LEU A 227 -23.80 -5.96 3.85
CA LEU A 227 -25.04 -5.30 3.45
C LEU A 227 -25.06 -3.93 4.12
N ARG A 228 -25.31 -2.88 3.34
CA ARG A 228 -25.64 -1.56 3.87
C ARG A 228 -26.75 -1.80 4.87
N ALA A 229 -26.45 -1.81 6.17
CA ALA A 229 -27.49 -1.74 7.17
C ALA A 229 -28.23 -0.46 6.80
N ALA A 230 -29.45 -0.62 6.27
CA ALA A 230 -30.31 0.50 5.98
C ALA A 230 -30.32 1.32 7.26
N ALA A 231 -29.81 2.55 7.17
CA ALA A 231 -29.97 3.52 8.23
C ALA A 231 -31.49 3.66 8.42
N GLN A 232 -31.99 3.04 9.48
CA GLN A 232 -33.28 3.34 10.10
C GLN A 232 -32.97 4.17 11.34
#